data_AF-A0AAW1FUE1-F1
#
_entry.id   AF-A0AAW1FUE1-F1
#
_cell.length_a   1.000
_cell.length_b   1.000
_cell.length_c   1.000
_cell.angle_alpha   90.00
_cell.angle_beta   90.00
_cell.angle_gamma   90.00
#
_symmetry.space_group_name_H-M   'P 1'
#
loop_
_entity.id
_entity.type
_entity.pdbx_description
1 polymer ?
#
loop_
_entity_poly.entity_id
_entity_poly.type
_entity_poly.pdbx_seq_one_letter_code
_entity_poly.pdbx_strand_id
1 'polypeptide(L)'
;MLKVTGSAMPSPVFAAAPAGDGETENTAPLLRDELTLYNDPPQQMSPYEEPPEAGQLEQRVATIRKLTEPYTGWCRGTYDQIKPKVQSAVKFGSDSYAYLNNPPKDFYPRAGVIGFTGILGLFLARGSRAKRLIYPVGLMTVSASLYYPEQAATIVKSTGDSVYDRAVQSYAALERMVKPRSRAEKGTDSDIKP
;
A
#
# COMPACT_ATOMS: atom_id res chain seq x y z
N MET A 1 -34.93 28.04 -26.27
CA MET A 1 -35.32 26.74 -25.68
C MET A 1 -35.21 26.89 -24.17
N LEU A 2 -36.34 26.76 -23.46
CA LEU A 2 -36.51 27.22 -22.08
C LEU A 2 -35.94 26.26 -21.02
N LYS A 3 -35.53 26.89 -19.92
CA LYS A 3 -34.86 26.40 -18.71
C LYS A 3 -35.82 25.53 -17.86
N VAL A 4 -35.43 24.30 -17.55
CA VAL A 4 -36.16 23.41 -16.63
C VAL A 4 -35.55 23.53 -15.23
N THR A 5 -36.30 24.16 -14.33
CA THR A 5 -36.04 24.22 -12.89
C THR A 5 -36.78 23.05 -12.24
N GLY A 6 -36.06 22.11 -11.65
CA GLY A 6 -36.62 21.03 -10.83
C GLY A 6 -36.56 21.40 -9.35
N SER A 7 -37.71 21.71 -8.77
CA SER A 7 -37.97 21.88 -7.34
C SER A 7 -38.85 20.72 -6.88
N ALA A 8 -38.51 20.02 -5.81
CA ALA A 8 -39.44 19.20 -5.04
C ALA A 8 -38.82 18.82 -3.67
N MET A 9 -39.42 19.34 -2.60
CA MET A 9 -39.35 18.85 -1.22
C MET A 9 -40.79 18.86 -0.64
N PRO A 10 -41.05 18.11 0.45
CA PRO A 10 -42.18 17.16 0.52
C PRO A 10 -43.29 17.56 1.50
N SER A 11 -44.43 16.83 1.47
CA SER A 11 -45.26 16.44 2.63
C SER A 11 -46.50 15.65 2.17
N PRO A 12 -46.89 14.55 2.84
CA PRO A 12 -48.29 14.18 2.95
C PRO A 12 -48.84 14.43 4.36
N VAL A 13 -49.97 15.13 4.40
CA VAL A 13 -50.84 15.40 5.55
C VAL A 13 -51.70 14.16 5.81
N PHE A 14 -51.70 13.67 7.05
CA PHE A 14 -52.60 12.60 7.50
C PHE A 14 -53.97 13.19 7.86
N ALA A 15 -55.04 12.62 7.29
CA ALA A 15 -56.42 12.94 7.62
C ALA A 15 -56.94 11.96 8.68
N ALA A 16 -57.65 12.46 9.69
CA ALA A 16 -58.48 11.67 10.58
C ALA A 16 -59.79 12.44 10.83
N ALA A 17 -60.92 11.77 10.60
CA ALA A 17 -62.27 12.23 10.92
C ALA A 17 -62.93 11.18 11.83
N PRO A 18 -63.72 11.57 12.85
CA PRO A 18 -64.52 10.65 13.63
C PRO A 18 -66.01 10.74 13.26
N ALA A 19 -66.73 9.62 13.33
CA ALA A 19 -68.18 9.59 13.47
C ALA A 19 -68.60 8.22 14.04
N GLY A 20 -69.47 8.26 15.04
CA GLY A 20 -69.96 7.09 15.77
C GLY A 20 -71.31 6.57 15.28
N ASP A 21 -71.92 5.82 16.19
CA ASP A 21 -73.35 5.49 16.33
C ASP A 21 -73.75 4.04 15.94
N GLY A 22 -74.42 3.35 16.88
CA GLY A 22 -75.11 2.07 16.66
C GLY A 22 -75.22 1.20 17.94
N GLU A 23 -76.44 0.81 18.30
CA GLU A 23 -76.93 0.52 19.66
C GLU A 23 -77.12 -0.98 20.01
N THR A 24 -77.52 -1.24 21.28
CA THR A 24 -78.34 -2.35 21.86
C THR A 24 -77.73 -3.54 22.66
N GLU A 25 -77.97 -3.46 23.99
CA GLU A 25 -78.54 -4.40 24.99
C GLU A 25 -77.86 -5.69 25.56
N ASN A 26 -77.75 -5.66 26.91
CA ASN A 26 -78.04 -6.66 27.98
C ASN A 26 -77.43 -8.09 27.97
N THR A 27 -76.52 -8.36 28.93
CA THR A 27 -76.63 -9.35 30.05
C THR A 27 -75.26 -9.48 30.76
N ALA A 28 -75.27 -9.39 32.10
CA ALA A 28 -74.10 -9.45 33.00
C ALA A 28 -73.47 -10.88 33.14
N PRO A 29 -72.53 -11.12 34.07
CA PRO A 29 -71.14 -10.64 34.12
C PRO A 29 -70.17 -11.83 34.32
N LEU A 30 -69.12 -11.98 33.51
CA LEU A 30 -68.03 -12.89 33.86
C LEU A 30 -66.67 -12.27 33.52
N LEU A 31 -65.99 -11.85 34.59
CA LEU A 31 -64.55 -11.77 34.78
C LEU A 31 -63.74 -12.39 33.63
N ARG A 32 -63.29 -11.56 32.70
CA ARG A 32 -62.24 -11.86 31.73
C ARG A 32 -61.19 -10.74 31.64
N ASP A 33 -61.13 -9.87 32.64
CA ASP A 33 -60.11 -8.81 32.77
C ASP A 33 -58.81 -9.30 33.43
N GLU A 34 -58.68 -10.60 33.72
CA GLU A 34 -57.44 -11.22 34.20
C GLU A 34 -56.66 -12.00 33.13
N LEU A 35 -57.06 -11.94 31.85
CA LEU A 35 -56.19 -12.41 30.76
C LEU A 35 -55.32 -11.27 30.21
N THR A 36 -54.62 -10.62 31.13
CA THR A 36 -53.52 -9.71 30.91
C THR A 36 -52.27 -10.52 30.57
N LEU A 37 -51.99 -10.80 29.30
CA LEU A 37 -50.68 -11.33 28.90
C LEU A 37 -50.11 -10.79 27.57
N TYR A 38 -50.76 -9.81 26.93
CA TYR A 38 -50.24 -9.10 25.76
C TYR A 38 -50.77 -7.67 25.64
N ASN A 39 -51.10 -7.01 26.76
CA ASN A 39 -51.49 -5.60 26.72
C ASN A 39 -50.21 -4.76 26.84
N ASP A 40 -49.79 -4.15 25.74
CA ASP A 40 -48.70 -3.17 25.70
C ASP A 40 -49.00 -2.05 26.72
N PRO A 41 -48.05 -1.67 27.59
CA PRO A 41 -48.29 -0.59 28.53
C PRO A 41 -48.58 0.71 27.75
N PRO A 42 -49.59 1.49 28.18
CA PRO A 42 -49.97 2.71 27.49
C PRO A 42 -48.78 3.65 27.38
N GLN A 43 -48.58 4.17 26.17
CA GLN A 43 -47.55 5.13 25.81
C GLN A 43 -47.56 6.32 26.76
N GLN A 44 -46.76 6.24 27.82
CA GLN A 44 -46.26 7.41 28.50
C GLN A 44 -45.11 7.92 27.65
N MET A 45 -45.40 8.94 26.86
CA MET A 45 -44.41 9.84 26.28
C MET A 45 -43.47 10.31 27.40
N SER A 46 -42.30 9.68 27.51
CA SER A 46 -41.11 10.38 27.98
C SER A 46 -40.56 11.17 26.77
N PRO A 47 -40.60 12.51 26.79
CA PRO A 47 -39.76 13.27 25.90
C PRO A 47 -38.32 12.97 26.32
N TYR A 48 -37.47 12.63 25.36
CA TYR A 48 -36.04 12.47 25.54
C TYR A 48 -35.64 11.15 26.24
N GLU A 49 -35.11 10.22 25.45
CA GLU A 49 -34.04 9.36 25.96
C GLU A 49 -32.92 10.32 26.40
N GLU A 50 -32.91 10.68 27.68
CA GLU A 50 -31.68 11.16 28.30
C GLU A 50 -30.60 10.13 27.97
N PRO A 51 -29.43 10.54 27.44
CA PRO A 51 -28.29 9.64 27.44
C PRO A 51 -28.09 9.21 28.90
N PRO A 52 -28.04 7.90 29.19
CA PRO A 52 -27.96 7.42 30.57
C PRO A 52 -26.79 8.16 31.22
N GLU A 53 -27.03 8.84 32.34
CA GLU A 53 -26.08 9.73 33.03
C GLU A 53 -24.65 9.29 32.75
N ALA A 54 -24.02 9.97 31.79
CA ALA A 54 -22.75 9.54 31.26
C ALA A 54 -21.76 9.60 32.43
N GLY A 55 -21.37 8.43 32.92
CA GLY A 55 -20.36 8.34 33.97
C GLY A 55 -19.15 9.17 33.54
N GLN A 56 -18.44 9.75 34.50
CA GLN A 56 -17.30 10.65 34.23
C GLN A 56 -16.27 10.07 33.23
N LEU A 57 -16.22 8.72 33.12
CA LEU A 57 -15.48 7.97 32.12
C LEU A 57 -16.07 8.04 30.70
N GLU A 58 -17.38 7.88 30.53
CA GLU A 58 -18.05 7.96 29.22
C GLU A 58 -17.96 9.36 28.63
N GLN A 59 -18.07 10.39 29.47
CA GLN A 59 -17.87 11.77 29.05
C GLN A 59 -16.43 12.04 28.60
N ARG A 60 -15.44 11.45 29.29
CA ARG A 60 -14.02 11.54 28.87
C ARG A 60 -13.76 10.79 27.57
N VAL A 61 -14.31 9.59 27.40
CA VAL A 61 -14.18 8.81 26.16
C VAL A 61 -14.89 9.52 25.00
N ALA A 62 -16.06 10.11 25.24
CA ALA A 62 -16.78 10.92 24.25
C ALA A 62 -15.98 12.15 23.84
N THR A 63 -15.34 12.84 24.81
CA THR A 63 -14.47 13.99 24.54
C THR A 63 -13.25 13.60 23.70
N ILE A 64 -12.59 12.50 24.06
CA ILE A 64 -11.46 11.95 23.29
C ILE A 64 -11.91 11.56 21.87
N ARG A 65 -13.08 10.94 21.72
CA ARG A 65 -13.64 10.57 20.42
C ARG A 65 -13.93 11.79 19.56
N LYS A 66 -14.53 12.84 20.12
CA LYS A 66 -14.77 14.11 19.44
C LYS A 66 -13.49 14.80 18.98
N LEU A 67 -12.43 14.71 19.79
CA LEU A 67 -11.11 15.23 19.41
C LEU A 67 -10.44 14.38 18.31
N THR A 68 -10.73 13.08 18.25
CA THR A 68 -10.11 12.15 17.30
C THR A 68 -10.85 12.07 15.96
N GLU A 69 -12.16 12.32 15.92
CA GLU A 69 -12.99 12.40 14.70
C GLU A 69 -12.31 13.14 13.53
N PRO A 70 -11.82 14.39 13.69
CA PRO A 70 -11.17 15.12 12.60
C PRO A 70 -9.85 14.48 12.14
N TYR A 71 -9.10 13.84 13.04
CA TYR A 71 -7.86 13.15 12.69
C TYR A 71 -8.13 11.90 11.84
N THR A 72 -9.19 11.14 12.17
CA THR A 72 -9.56 9.95 11.39
C THR A 72 -9.96 10.30 9.96
N GLY A 73 -10.63 11.43 9.73
CA GLY A 73 -11.01 11.89 8.39
C GLY A 73 -9.79 12.23 7.52
N TRP A 74 -8.80 12.93 8.10
CA TRP A 74 -7.55 13.27 7.41
C TRP A 74 -6.70 12.02 7.09
N CYS A 75 -6.58 11.09 8.05
CA CYS A 75 -5.91 9.81 7.81
C CYS A 75 -6.62 8.97 6.74
N ARG A 76 -7.96 8.96 6.72
CA ARG A 76 -8.73 8.25 5.70
C ARG A 76 -8.49 8.82 4.30
N GLY A 77 -8.55 10.14 4.16
CA GLY A 77 -8.30 10.81 2.87
C GLY A 77 -6.87 10.62 2.33
N THR A 78 -5.86 10.70 3.21
CA THR A 78 -4.46 10.43 2.82
C THR A 78 -4.23 8.97 2.49
N TYR A 79 -4.81 8.05 3.26
CA TYR A 79 -4.74 6.62 2.97
C TYR A 79 -5.42 6.28 1.64
N ASP A 80 -6.58 6.85 1.35
CA ASP A 80 -7.30 6.64 0.09
C ASP A 80 -6.53 7.19 -1.12
N GLN A 81 -5.65 8.18 -0.95
CA GLN A 81 -4.75 8.64 -2.03
C GLN A 81 -3.50 7.76 -2.19
N ILE A 82 -2.97 7.21 -1.10
CA ILE A 82 -1.75 6.40 -1.12
C ILE A 82 -2.05 4.95 -1.55
N LYS A 83 -3.19 4.41 -1.10
CA LYS A 83 -3.66 3.06 -1.42
C LYS A 83 -3.62 2.74 -2.92
N PRO A 84 -4.18 3.55 -3.84
CA PRO A 84 -4.11 3.26 -5.27
C PRO A 84 -2.68 3.37 -5.83
N LYS A 85 -1.84 4.26 -5.31
CA LYS A 85 -0.44 4.38 -5.74
C LYS A 85 0.37 3.14 -5.37
N VAL A 86 0.22 2.67 -4.13
CA VAL A 86 0.87 1.44 -3.66
C VAL A 86 0.33 0.24 -4.41
N GLN A 87 -0.99 0.14 -4.60
CA GLN A 87 -1.59 -0.94 -5.37
C GLN A 87 -1.09 -0.92 -6.83
N SER A 88 -0.98 0.24 -7.46
CA SER A 88 -0.43 0.37 -8.82
C SER A 88 1.05 -0.01 -8.86
N ALA A 89 1.86 0.37 -7.88
CA ALA A 89 3.27 0.02 -7.82
C ALA A 89 3.47 -1.48 -7.60
N VAL A 90 2.67 -2.10 -6.72
CA VAL A 90 2.68 -3.54 -6.47
C VAL A 90 2.22 -4.29 -7.72
N LYS A 91 1.18 -3.82 -8.40
CA LYS A 91 0.70 -4.41 -9.67
C LYS A 91 1.75 -4.31 -10.77
N PHE A 92 2.33 -3.12 -10.95
CA PHE A 92 3.42 -2.89 -11.90
C PHE A 92 4.64 -3.76 -11.59
N GLY A 93 5.00 -3.90 -10.30
CA GLY A 93 6.09 -4.77 -9.85
C GLY A 93 5.79 -6.24 -10.12
N SER A 94 4.56 -6.71 -9.82
CA SER A 94 4.15 -8.09 -10.07
C SER A 94 4.09 -8.42 -11.57
N ASP A 95 3.65 -7.48 -12.40
CA ASP A 95 3.58 -7.60 -13.85
C ASP A 95 4.99 -7.61 -14.47
N SER A 96 5.85 -6.69 -14.01
CA SER A 96 7.27 -6.67 -14.38
C SER A 96 7.99 -7.95 -13.95
N TYR A 97 7.67 -8.48 -12.76
CA TYR A 97 8.24 -9.73 -12.26
C TYR A 97 7.78 -10.95 -13.06
N ALA A 98 6.49 -11.02 -13.41
CA ALA A 98 5.96 -12.07 -14.30
C ALA A 98 6.62 -12.01 -15.68
N TYR A 99 6.87 -10.80 -16.21
CA TYR A 99 7.55 -10.57 -17.47
C TYR A 99 9.05 -10.95 -17.42
N LEU A 100 9.71 -10.68 -16.30
CA LEU A 100 11.10 -11.08 -16.04
C LEU A 100 11.27 -12.59 -15.81
N ASN A 101 10.24 -13.28 -15.33
CA ASN A 101 10.28 -14.73 -15.08
C ASN A 101 10.18 -15.57 -16.37
N ASN A 102 9.57 -15.05 -17.44
CA ASN A 102 9.54 -15.70 -18.76
C ASN A 102 10.10 -14.75 -19.84
N PRO A 103 11.38 -14.35 -19.75
CA PRO A 103 11.89 -13.33 -20.63
C PRO A 103 12.09 -13.93 -22.04
N PRO A 104 11.61 -13.26 -23.10
CA PRO A 104 12.07 -13.56 -24.44
C PRO A 104 13.58 -13.33 -24.49
N LYS A 105 14.30 -14.16 -25.25
CA LYS A 105 15.78 -14.22 -25.27
C LYS A 105 16.46 -12.87 -25.56
N ASP A 106 15.74 -11.90 -26.13
CA ASP A 106 16.23 -10.57 -26.47
C ASP A 106 15.99 -9.49 -25.39
N PHE A 107 15.37 -9.81 -24.25
CA PHE A 107 14.97 -8.79 -23.28
C PHE A 107 16.15 -8.15 -22.53
N TYR A 108 17.02 -8.95 -21.91
CA TYR A 108 18.16 -8.42 -21.15
C TYR A 108 19.17 -7.63 -22.00
N PRO A 109 19.52 -8.06 -23.23
CA PRO A 109 20.36 -7.26 -24.11
C PRO A 109 19.72 -5.90 -24.43
N ARG A 110 18.43 -5.86 -24.76
CA ARG A 110 17.72 -4.61 -25.11
C ARG A 110 17.51 -3.71 -23.90
N ALA A 111 17.06 -4.25 -22.77
CA ALA A 111 16.89 -3.52 -21.52
C ALA A 111 18.23 -3.00 -21.00
N GLY A 112 19.29 -3.79 -21.14
CA GLY A 112 20.66 -3.39 -20.81
C GLY A 112 21.12 -2.20 -21.65
N VAL A 113 20.95 -2.24 -22.97
CA VAL A 113 21.31 -1.11 -23.85
C VAL A 113 20.48 0.14 -23.53
N ILE A 114 19.17 0.00 -23.33
CA ILE A 114 18.28 1.15 -23.01
C ILE A 114 18.64 1.74 -21.62
N GLY A 115 18.89 0.90 -20.62
CA GLY A 115 19.29 1.34 -19.30
C GLY A 115 20.67 2.01 -19.31
N PHE A 116 21.64 1.39 -20.00
CA PHE A 116 23.00 1.92 -20.09
C PHE A 116 23.04 3.24 -20.85
N THR A 117 22.29 3.37 -21.95
CA THR A 117 22.17 4.63 -22.69
C THR A 117 21.48 5.73 -21.88
N GLY A 118 20.49 5.38 -21.05
CA GLY A 118 19.86 6.32 -20.12
C GLY A 118 20.83 6.83 -19.04
N ILE A 119 21.59 5.93 -18.40
CA ILE A 119 22.59 6.30 -17.38
C ILE A 119 23.72 7.11 -18.02
N LEU A 120 24.21 6.69 -19.19
CA LEU A 120 25.26 7.38 -19.93
C LEU A 120 24.78 8.77 -20.38
N GLY A 121 23.52 8.89 -20.80
CA GLY A 121 22.86 10.15 -21.13
C GLY A 121 22.72 11.07 -19.91
N LEU A 122 22.30 10.54 -18.76
CA LEU A 122 22.23 11.30 -17.51
C LEU A 122 23.61 11.78 -17.06
N PHE A 123 24.63 10.93 -17.20
CA PHE A 123 26.00 11.25 -16.87
C PHE A 123 26.58 12.36 -17.76
N LEU A 124 26.24 12.34 -19.05
CA LEU A 124 26.58 13.41 -20.00
C LEU A 124 25.76 14.69 -19.76
N ALA A 125 24.49 14.57 -19.37
CA ALA A 125 23.57 15.69 -19.16
C ALA A 125 23.84 16.47 -17.87
N ARG A 126 24.34 15.81 -16.82
CA ARG A 126 24.60 16.40 -15.49
C ARG A 126 25.72 17.47 -15.48
N GLY A 127 26.26 17.90 -16.62
CA GLY A 127 27.17 19.06 -16.72
C GLY A 127 28.44 18.95 -15.87
N SER A 128 28.86 17.73 -15.52
CA SER A 128 30.04 17.52 -14.70
C SER A 128 31.30 17.54 -15.57
N ARG A 129 32.40 18.06 -15.00
CA ARG A 129 33.74 18.09 -15.63
C ARG A 129 34.21 16.71 -16.11
N ALA A 130 33.55 15.64 -15.70
CA ALA A 130 33.74 14.29 -16.22
C ALA A 130 33.60 14.21 -17.75
N LYS A 131 32.68 14.94 -18.39
CA LYS A 131 32.58 14.97 -19.87
C LYS A 131 33.86 15.52 -20.52
N ARG A 132 34.55 16.46 -19.85
CA ARG A 132 35.81 17.06 -20.32
C ARG A 132 36.98 16.06 -20.29
N LEU A 133 36.89 14.99 -19.51
CA LEU A 133 37.91 13.95 -19.44
C LEU A 133 37.53 12.71 -20.25
N ILE A 134 36.30 12.23 -20.13
CA ILE A 134 35.86 10.99 -20.79
C ILE A 134 35.80 11.15 -22.31
N TYR A 135 35.44 12.34 -22.81
CA TYR A 135 35.38 12.58 -24.25
C TYR A 135 36.76 12.49 -24.92
N PRO A 136 37.79 13.25 -24.50
CA PRO A 136 39.13 13.13 -25.10
C PRO A 136 39.82 11.81 -24.76
N VAL A 137 39.67 11.28 -23.53
CA VAL A 137 40.27 9.99 -23.16
C VAL A 137 39.63 8.86 -23.95
N GLY A 138 38.31 8.84 -24.08
CA GLY A 138 37.58 7.85 -24.87
C GLY A 138 37.92 7.93 -26.36
N LEU A 139 38.00 9.12 -26.93
CA LEU A 139 38.44 9.27 -28.33
C LEU A 139 39.89 8.85 -28.52
N MET A 140 40.79 9.20 -27.61
CA MET A 140 42.21 8.79 -27.64
C MET A 140 42.37 7.29 -27.51
N THR A 141 41.62 6.61 -26.65
CA THR A 141 41.69 5.16 -26.51
C THR A 141 41.13 4.44 -27.73
N VAL A 142 40.01 4.92 -28.28
CA VAL A 142 39.44 4.36 -29.52
C VAL A 142 40.39 4.58 -30.70
N SER A 143 40.97 5.78 -30.85
CA SER A 143 41.93 6.05 -31.93
C SER A 143 43.19 5.20 -31.79
N ALA A 144 43.74 5.06 -30.58
CA ALA A 144 44.88 4.18 -30.32
C ALA A 144 44.55 2.70 -30.58
N SER A 145 43.34 2.26 -30.22
CA SER A 145 42.90 0.88 -30.45
C SER A 145 42.72 0.55 -31.93
N LEU A 146 42.25 1.50 -32.74
CA LEU A 146 42.11 1.33 -34.18
C LEU A 146 43.46 1.35 -34.90
N TYR A 147 44.40 2.16 -34.42
CA TYR A 147 45.72 2.30 -35.02
C TYR A 147 46.68 1.16 -34.64
N TYR A 148 46.52 0.55 -33.45
CA TYR A 148 47.33 -0.59 -32.98
C TYR A 148 46.49 -1.69 -32.30
N PRO A 149 45.75 -2.49 -33.07
CA PRO A 149 44.83 -3.50 -32.53
C PRO A 149 45.55 -4.62 -31.74
N GLU A 150 46.77 -5.01 -32.15
CA GLU A 150 47.56 -6.07 -31.48
C GLU A 150 48.02 -5.66 -30.08
N GLN A 151 48.42 -4.40 -29.92
CA GLN A 151 48.81 -3.84 -28.62
C GLN A 151 47.57 -3.67 -27.73
N ALA A 152 46.44 -3.25 -28.29
CA ALA A 152 45.20 -3.14 -27.54
C ALA A 152 44.71 -4.52 -27.04
N ALA A 153 44.77 -5.56 -27.88
CA ALA A 153 44.33 -6.91 -27.51
C ALA A 153 45.18 -7.53 -26.38
N THR A 154 46.49 -7.31 -26.39
CA THR A 154 47.39 -7.82 -25.34
C THR A 154 47.20 -7.08 -24.01
N ILE A 155 46.99 -5.76 -24.05
CA ILE A 155 46.67 -4.96 -22.87
C ILE A 155 45.30 -5.36 -22.29
N VAL A 156 44.30 -5.56 -23.13
CA VAL A 156 42.96 -6.01 -22.71
C VAL A 156 43.01 -7.39 -22.08
N LYS A 157 43.74 -8.34 -22.66
CA LYS A 157 43.88 -9.69 -22.09
C LYS A 157 44.53 -9.66 -20.71
N SER A 158 45.70 -9.03 -20.59
CA SER A 158 46.44 -8.96 -19.32
C SER A 158 45.67 -8.20 -18.23
N THR A 159 45.00 -7.12 -18.59
CA THR A 159 44.15 -6.36 -17.65
C THR A 159 42.88 -7.15 -17.29
N GLY A 160 42.29 -7.85 -18.27
CA GLY A 160 41.10 -8.66 -18.09
C GLY A 160 41.30 -9.77 -17.07
N ASP A 161 42.42 -10.49 -17.15
CA ASP A 161 42.76 -11.56 -16.20
C ASP A 161 42.89 -11.02 -14.77
N SER A 162 43.59 -9.88 -14.61
CA SER A 162 43.77 -9.25 -13.29
C SER A 162 42.44 -8.78 -12.69
N VAL A 163 41.57 -8.16 -13.50
CA VAL A 163 40.25 -7.72 -13.05
C VAL A 163 39.36 -8.91 -12.71
N TYR A 164 39.44 -9.99 -13.49
CA TYR A 164 38.70 -11.22 -13.24
C TYR A 164 39.12 -11.87 -11.92
N ASP A 165 40.43 -12.01 -11.67
CA ASP A 165 40.94 -12.55 -10.41
C ASP A 165 40.49 -11.71 -9.21
N ARG A 166 40.53 -10.38 -9.35
CA ARG A 166 40.05 -9.48 -8.29
C ARG A 166 38.54 -9.60 -8.08
N ALA A 167 37.77 -9.76 -9.14
CA ALA A 167 36.33 -9.99 -9.08
C ALA A 167 36.02 -11.30 -8.36
N VAL A 168 36.68 -12.40 -8.73
CA VAL A 168 36.55 -13.71 -8.07
C VAL A 168 36.92 -13.60 -6.59
N GLN A 169 38.03 -12.94 -6.26
CA GLN A 169 38.45 -12.72 -4.88
C GLN A 169 37.44 -11.89 -4.08
N SER A 170 36.88 -10.83 -4.69
CA SER A 170 35.87 -10.00 -4.04
C SER A 170 34.58 -10.75 -3.79
N TYR A 171 34.17 -11.61 -4.73
CA TYR A 171 33.00 -12.47 -4.58
C TYR A 171 33.24 -13.48 -3.46
N ALA A 172 34.39 -14.15 -3.46
CA ALA A 172 34.78 -15.08 -2.41
C ALA A 172 34.86 -14.40 -1.03
N ALA A 173 35.36 -13.16 -0.96
CA ALA A 173 35.39 -12.37 0.27
C ALA A 173 33.97 -12.04 0.76
N LEU A 174 33.09 -11.65 -0.15
CA LEU A 174 31.69 -11.37 0.15
C LEU A 174 30.94 -12.63 0.62
N GLU A 175 31.15 -13.77 -0.05
CA GLU A 175 30.60 -15.05 0.39
C GLU A 175 31.06 -15.43 1.80
N ARG A 176 32.32 -15.18 2.14
CA ARG A 176 32.86 -15.43 3.50
C ARG A 176 32.23 -14.50 4.55
N MET A 177 31.96 -13.25 4.19
CA MET A 177 31.28 -12.29 5.09
C MET A 177 29.77 -12.57 5.22
N VAL A 178 29.13 -13.05 4.15
CA VAL A 178 27.69 -13.38 4.09
C VAL A 178 27.39 -14.73 4.73
N LYS A 179 28.36 -15.64 4.80
CA LYS A 179 28.22 -16.97 5.41
C LYS A 179 28.90 -17.13 6.79
N PRO A 180 28.66 -16.27 7.80
CA PRO A 180 29.39 -16.36 9.06
C PRO A 180 28.70 -17.26 10.12
N ARG A 181 27.70 -18.10 9.79
CA ARG A 181 26.91 -18.75 10.87
C ARG A 181 26.26 -20.11 10.59
N SER A 182 26.93 -21.04 9.89
CA SER A 182 26.43 -22.44 9.84
C SER A 182 27.50 -23.53 9.99
N ARG A 183 28.78 -23.19 10.16
CA ARG A 183 29.87 -24.16 10.36
C ARG A 183 30.62 -24.06 11.68
N ALA A 184 30.28 -23.12 12.56
CA ALA A 184 30.95 -22.97 13.85
C ALA A 184 30.27 -23.71 15.03
N GLU A 185 29.19 -24.47 14.79
CA GLU A 185 28.42 -25.14 15.86
C GLU A 185 28.20 -26.64 15.58
N LYS A 186 29.23 -27.32 15.05
CA LYS A 186 29.23 -28.80 14.89
C LYS A 186 30.59 -29.42 15.21
N GLY A 187 31.28 -28.93 16.23
CA GLY A 187 32.63 -29.41 16.54
C GLY A 187 33.11 -29.10 17.95
N THR A 188 32.26 -29.23 18.97
CA THR A 188 32.68 -29.23 20.37
C THR A 188 31.56 -29.82 21.25
N ASP A 189 31.22 -31.08 21.04
CA ASP A 189 30.69 -31.92 22.12
C ASP A 189 30.94 -33.40 21.80
N SER A 190 32.01 -33.94 22.36
CA SER A 190 32.18 -35.36 22.72
C SER A 190 33.58 -35.54 23.26
N ASP A 191 33.77 -35.06 24.49
CA ASP A 191 34.84 -35.51 25.37
C ASP A 191 34.16 -36.28 26.51
N ILE A 192 33.96 -37.60 26.35
CA ILE A 192 33.74 -38.51 27.49
C ILE A 192 34.48 -39.83 27.24
N LYS A 193 35.50 -40.00 28.08
CA LYS A 193 36.36 -41.17 28.37
C LYS A 193 35.61 -42.50 28.52
N PRO A 194 36.30 -43.66 28.39
CA PRO A 194 37.04 -44.20 29.55
C PRO A 194 38.54 -44.46 29.31
#